data_AF-C7LRI4-F1
#
_entry.id   AF-C7LRI4-F1
#
_cell.length_a   1.000
_cell.length_b   1.000
_cell.length_c   1.000
_cell.angle_alpha   90.00
_cell.angle_beta   90.00
_cell.angle_gamma   90.00
#
_symmetry.space_group_name_H-M   'P 1'
#
loop_
_entity.id
_entity.type
_entity.pdbx_description
1 polymer ?
#
loop_
_entity_poly.entity_id
_entity_poly.type
_entity_poly.pdbx_seq_one_letter_code
_entity_poly.pdbx_strand_id
1 'polypeptide(L)' 'MCVICRQRFSKDELYRFTCPVHGELTLTADSTGKTPGRGFYLCRDAACRNKFERFKGWQKKCKGVGHVH' A
#
# COMPACT_ATOMS: atom_id res chain seq x y z
N MET A 1 3.61 -9.41 -5.30
CA MET A 1 3.00 -8.81 -6.52
C MET A 1 2.82 -7.32 -6.29
N CYS A 2 3.34 -6.48 -7.18
CA CYS A 2 3.16 -5.03 -7.10
C CYS A 2 1.70 -4.64 -7.38
N VAL A 3 1.14 -3.71 -6.61
CA VAL A 3 -0.24 -3.23 -6.79
C VAL A 3 -0.38 -2.27 -7.98
N ILE A 4 0.72 -1.69 -8.46
CA ILE A 4 0.74 -0.76 -9.59
C ILE A 4 0.95 -1.50 -10.91
N CYS A 5 2.12 -2.09 -11.14
CA CYS A 5 2.43 -2.75 -12.42
C CYS A 5 1.88 -4.18 -12.52
N ARG A 6 1.31 -4.73 -11.44
CA ARG A 6 0.74 -6.09 -11.39
C ARG A 6 1.73 -7.22 -11.73
N GLN A 7 3.03 -6.94 -11.70
CA GLN A 7 4.08 -7.95 -11.85
C GLN A 7 4.36 -8.67 -10.53
N ARG A 8 4.89 -9.89 -10.63
CA ARG A 8 5.38 -10.69 -9.50
C ARG A 8 6.85 -10.36 -9.24
N PHE A 9 7.21 -10.32 -7.97
CA PHE A 9 8.56 -10.03 -7.47
C PHE A 9 8.77 -10.91 -6.24
N SER A 10 10.04 -11.10 -5.85
CA SER A 10 10.34 -11.73 -4.56
C SER A 10 9.84 -10.87 -3.41
N LYS A 11 9.73 -11.45 -2.21
CA LYS A 11 9.15 -10.77 -1.04
C LYS A 11 10.03 -9.60 -0.58
N ASP A 12 11.33 -9.77 -0.62
CA ASP A 12 12.36 -8.79 -0.26
C ASP A 12 12.49 -7.62 -1.27
N GLU A 13 11.97 -7.80 -2.48
CA GLU A 13 11.88 -6.74 -3.49
C GLU A 13 10.62 -5.87 -3.38
N LEU A 14 9.73 -6.18 -2.43
CA LEU A 14 8.47 -5.49 -2.25
C LEU A 14 8.44 -4.68 -0.96
N TYR A 15 8.17 -3.38 -1.09
CA TYR A 15 7.76 -2.56 0.04
C TYR A 15 6.32 -2.87 0.40
N ARG A 16 6.05 -3.19 1.68
CA ARG A 16 4.70 -3.41 2.20
C ARG A 16 4.18 -2.12 2.80
N PHE A 17 2.91 -1.85 2.51
CA PHE A 17 2.12 -0.79 3.11
C PHE A 17 0.81 -1.36 3.65
N THR A 18 0.28 -0.80 4.73
CA THR A 18 -1.00 -1.17 5.32
C THR A 18 -2.00 -0.02 5.20
N CYS A 19 -3.26 -0.33 5.50
CA CYS A 19 -4.29 0.69 5.62
C CYS A 19 -3.85 1.81 6.59
N PRO A 20 -4.22 3.07 6.31
CA PRO A 20 -3.88 4.19 7.17
C PRO A 20 -4.40 3.99 8.59
N VAL A 21 -3.72 4.60 9.55
CA VAL A 21 -4.19 4.74 10.93
C VAL A 21 -4.68 6.18 11.15
N HIS A 22 -5.63 6.40 12.06
CA HIS A 22 -6.01 7.74 12.55
C HIS A 22 -6.34 8.82 11.50
N GLY A 23 -7.15 8.51 10.48
CA GLY A 23 -7.65 9.52 9.54
C GLY A 23 -6.62 10.00 8.50
N GLU A 24 -5.46 9.34 8.41
CA GLU A 24 -4.49 9.58 7.35
C GLU A 24 -5.06 9.24 5.96
N LEU A 25 -4.70 10.06 4.96
CA LEU A 25 -5.12 9.89 3.57
C LEU A 25 -4.10 9.14 2.71
N THR A 26 -3.14 8.48 3.35
CA THR A 26 -2.01 7.78 2.74
C THR A 26 -1.78 6.44 3.43
N LEU A 27 -1.37 5.43 2.67
CA LEU A 27 -1.05 4.12 3.23
C LEU A 27 0.19 4.20 4.14
N THR A 28 0.15 3.49 5.27
CA THR A 28 1.25 3.46 6.24
C THR A 28 2.30 2.44 5.80
N ALA A 29 3.58 2.81 5.81
CA ALA A 29 4.66 1.86 5.50
C ALA A 29 4.81 0.82 6.61
N ASP A 30 5.00 -0.45 6.24
CA ASP A 30 5.32 -1.54 7.17
C ASP A 30 6.59 -2.27 6.72
N SER A 31 7.72 -1.90 7.32
CA SER A 31 9.00 -2.56 7.11
C SER A 31 9.12 -3.90 7.84
N THR A 32 8.30 -4.14 8.88
CA THR A 32 8.37 -5.36 9.69
C THR A 32 7.66 -6.54 9.02
N GLY A 33 6.66 -6.25 8.18
CA GLY A 33 5.76 -7.24 7.61
C GLY A 33 4.78 -7.85 8.61
N LYS A 34 4.77 -7.36 9.86
CA LYS A 34 4.00 -7.93 10.97
C LYS A 34 2.74 -7.12 11.29
N THR A 35 2.59 -5.91 10.72
CA THR A 35 1.44 -5.06 11.01
C THR A 35 0.14 -5.73 10.51
N PRO A 36 -0.85 -5.93 11.39
CA PRO A 36 -2.08 -6.62 11.04
C PRO A 36 -2.88 -5.86 9.98
N GLY A 37 -3.74 -6.60 9.26
CA GLY A 37 -4.61 -6.05 8.23
C GLY A 37 -4.11 -6.24 6.80
N ARG A 38 -4.82 -5.63 5.84
CA ARG A 38 -4.56 -5.82 4.41
C ARG A 38 -3.29 -5.08 3.97
N GLY A 39 -2.34 -5.85 3.43
CA GLY A 39 -1.11 -5.32 2.84
C GLY A 39 -1.28 -4.93 1.36
N PHE A 40 -0.62 -3.84 0.98
CA PHE A 40 -0.40 -3.37 -0.37
C PHE A 40 1.10 -3.39 -0.65
N TYR A 41 1.51 -3.98 -1.75
CA TYR A 41 2.91 -4.21 -2.05
C TYR A 41 3.34 -3.39 -3.26
N LEU A 42 4.48 -2.71 -3.16
CA LEU A 42 5.06 -1.87 -4.21
C LEU A 42 6.46 -2.38 -4.54
N CYS A 43 6.78 -2.54 -5.83
CA CYS A 43 8.14 -2.89 -6.26
C CYS A 43 9.08 -1.67 -6.19
N ARG A 44 10.38 -1.89 -6.38
CA ARG A 44 11.42 -0.85 -6.31
C ARG A 44 11.48 0.08 -7.53
N ASP A 45 10.68 -0.17 -8.54
CA ASP A 45 10.61 0.62 -9.77
C ASP A 45 10.12 2.06 -9.49
N ALA A 46 10.89 3.05 -9.94
CA ALA A 46 10.60 4.47 -9.73
C ALA A 46 9.28 4.92 -10.39
N ALA A 47 8.93 4.39 -11.56
CA ALA A 47 7.65 4.68 -12.22
C ALA A 47 6.47 4.10 -11.42
N CYS A 48 6.65 2.95 -10.77
CA CYS A 48 5.65 2.43 -9.85
C CYS A 48 5.51 3.31 -8.61
N ARG A 49 6.62 3.79 -8.04
CA ARG A 49 6.61 4.72 -6.90
C ARG A 49 5.86 6.01 -7.21
N ASN A 50 6.14 6.65 -8.32
CA ASN A 50 5.47 7.89 -8.73
C ASN A 50 3.96 7.70 -8.92
N LYS A 51 3.53 6.55 -9.47
CA LYS A 51 2.12 6.21 -9.61
C LYS A 51 1.46 5.89 -8.27
N PHE A 52 2.22 5.33 -7.32
CA PHE A 52 1.72 4.93 -6.00
C PHE A 52 1.29 6.13 -5.15
N GLU A 53 1.94 7.29 -5.30
CA GLU A 53 1.58 8.53 -4.57
C GLU A 53 0.12 8.95 -4.82
N ARG A 54 -0.40 8.72 -6.03
CA ARG A 54 -1.77 9.04 -6.42
C ARG A 54 -2.70 7.83 -6.41
N PHE A 55 -2.22 6.67 -6.00
CA PHE A 55 -3.00 5.44 -5.98
C PHE A 55 -4.07 5.48 -4.89
N LYS A 56 -5.34 5.39 -5.28
CA LYS A 56 -6.50 5.38 -4.37
C LYS A 56 -7.23 4.03 -4.31
N GLY A 57 -6.71 3.00 -4.99
CA GLY A 57 -7.33 1.66 -5.03
C GLY A 57 -7.34 0.90 -3.70
N TRP A 58 -6.76 1.49 -2.64
CA TRP A 58 -6.82 1.01 -1.26
C TRP A 58 -8.04 1.51 -0.48
N GLN A 59 -8.63 2.65 -0.83
CA GLN A 59 -9.70 3.29 -0.05
C GLN A 59 -10.90 2.35 0.16
N LYS A 60 -11.38 1.70 -0.91
CA LYS A 60 -12.50 0.76 -0.85
C LYS A 60 -12.16 -0.58 -0.17
N LYS A 61 -10.87 -0.85 0.09
CA LYS A 61 -10.36 -2.13 0.62
C LYS A 61 -10.01 -2.06 2.10
N CYS A 62 -9.77 -0.86 2.61
CA CYS A 62 -9.52 -0.61 4.00
C CYS A 62 -10.86 -0.37 4.71
N LYS A 63 -11.29 -1.33 5.53
CA LYS A 63 -12.50 -1.19 6.37
C LYS A 63 -12.11 -0.47 7.67
N GLY A 64 -12.91 0.49 8.12
CA GLY A 64 -12.69 1.18 9.41
C GLY A 64 -11.70 2.34 9.39
N VAL A 65 -11.05 2.64 8.26
CA VAL A 65 -10.56 4.00 8.00
C VAL A 65 -11.79 4.83 7.71
N GLY A 66 -12.09 5.80 8.59
CA GLY A 66 -13.23 6.68 8.44
C GLY A 66 -13.33 7.15 7.01
N HIS A 67 -14.49 6.92 6.37
CA HIS A 67 -14.79 7.53 5.10
C HIS A 67 -14.72 9.05 5.33
N VAL A 68 -13.61 9.67 4.97
CA VAL A 68 -13.59 11.12 4.79
C VAL A 68 -14.44 11.39 3.56
N HIS A 69 -15.67 11.81 3.84
CA HIS A 69 -16.66 12.28 2.88
C HIS A 69 -16.12 13.52 2.15
#